data_AF-A0A077KIS2-F1
#
_entry.id   AF-A0A077KIS2-F1
#
_cell.length_a   1.000
_cell.length_b   1.000
_cell.length_c   1.000
_cell.angle_alpha   90.00
_cell.angle_beta   90.00
_cell.angle_gamma   90.00
#
_symmetry.space_group_name_H-M   'P 1'
#
loop_
_entity.id
_entity.type
_entity.pdbx_description
1 polymer ?
#
loop_
_entity_poly.entity_id
_entity_poly.type
_entity_poly.pdbx_seq_one_letter_code
_entity_poly.pdbx_strand_id
1 'polypeptide(L)'
;MTKIISTLAVILSINITAQEIVIKDSNLKTALLQQFDQNHNEKLEFSEINTVTKLKLDEKNISDLSGLEHFQNVTELNLRKNNISDFTLINKLTKLENLYIGDNNKIGTLDLKELVNLKSIYAFRLGLTKIQLNSQNIKHIYLQDNLFTDFDTRKFPALHTLNLDGCKPLVNLNLSKNKELVQLYLLGTSIKELDISNNKTLKTFYIEDSVKLIKATDQEATKRAPIITVK
;
A
#
# COMPACT_ATOMS: atom_id res chain seq x y z
N MET A 1 -41.27 -62.99 14.60
CA MET A 1 -40.09 -63.12 13.70
C MET A 1 -39.66 -61.71 13.30
N THR A 2 -38.70 -61.16 14.02
CA THR A 2 -38.24 -59.78 13.90
C THR A 2 -37.23 -59.68 12.75
N LYS A 3 -37.54 -58.93 11.69
CA LYS A 3 -36.56 -58.60 10.64
C LYS A 3 -35.90 -57.27 11.00
N ILE A 4 -34.63 -57.34 11.38
CA ILE A 4 -33.75 -56.18 11.54
C ILE A 4 -33.28 -55.80 10.13
N ILE A 5 -33.66 -54.62 9.65
CA ILE A 5 -33.08 -54.04 8.43
C ILE A 5 -31.86 -53.25 8.88
N SER A 6 -30.68 -53.83 8.68
CA SER A 6 -29.40 -53.16 8.89
C SER A 6 -29.12 -52.22 7.71
N THR A 7 -29.22 -50.91 7.92
CA THR A 7 -28.72 -49.90 6.99
C THR A 7 -27.20 -49.82 7.09
N LEU A 8 -26.52 -50.28 6.05
CA LEU A 8 -25.07 -50.07 5.87
C LEU A 8 -24.86 -48.65 5.31
N ALA A 9 -24.45 -47.71 6.16
CA ALA A 9 -24.04 -46.39 5.72
C ALA A 9 -22.63 -46.48 5.13
N VAL A 10 -22.51 -46.40 3.80
CA VAL A 10 -21.23 -46.21 3.12
C VAL A 10 -20.84 -44.75 3.34
N ILE A 11 -19.89 -44.51 4.24
CA ILE A 11 -19.25 -43.20 4.36
C ILE A 11 -18.28 -43.09 3.17
N LEU A 12 -18.69 -42.36 2.12
CA LEU A 12 -17.76 -41.87 1.11
C LEU A 12 -16.82 -40.88 1.82
N SER A 13 -15.61 -41.30 2.14
CA SER A 13 -14.52 -40.40 2.50
C SER A 13 -14.17 -39.59 1.26
N ILE A 14 -14.73 -38.38 1.15
CA ILE A 14 -14.28 -37.39 0.19
C ILE A 14 -12.86 -37.03 0.63
N ASN A 15 -11.86 -37.55 -0.07
CA ASN A 15 -10.51 -37.02 0.03
C ASN A 15 -10.56 -35.61 -0.56
N ILE A 16 -10.89 -34.63 0.26
CA ILE A 16 -10.60 -33.23 -0.02
C ILE A 16 -9.08 -33.16 -0.01
N THR A 17 -8.46 -33.31 -1.18
CA THR A 17 -7.06 -32.90 -1.34
C THR A 17 -7.05 -31.42 -0.99
N ALA A 18 -6.44 -31.07 0.15
CA ALA A 18 -6.20 -29.68 0.49
C ALA A 18 -5.54 -29.02 -0.72
N GLN A 19 -6.17 -27.98 -1.28
CA GLN A 19 -5.63 -27.33 -2.46
C GLN A 19 -4.27 -26.75 -2.09
N GLU A 20 -3.21 -27.27 -2.72
CA GLU A 20 -1.84 -26.83 -2.45
C GLU A 20 -1.70 -25.35 -2.83
N ILE A 21 -1.14 -24.55 -1.92
CA ILE A 21 -0.83 -23.15 -2.17
C ILE A 21 0.41 -23.10 -3.08
N VAL A 22 0.20 -22.77 -4.35
CA VAL A 22 1.28 -22.70 -5.35
C VAL A 22 1.99 -21.35 -5.25
N ILE A 23 3.21 -21.37 -4.72
CA ILE A 23 4.10 -20.20 -4.68
C ILE A 23 5.21 -20.39 -5.72
N LYS A 24 5.19 -19.57 -6.76
CA LYS A 24 6.10 -19.72 -7.91
C LYS A 24 7.50 -19.18 -7.66
N ASP A 25 7.60 -18.05 -6.97
CA ASP A 25 8.88 -17.42 -6.64
C ASP A 25 9.53 -18.17 -5.47
N SER A 26 10.73 -18.69 -5.69
CA SER A 26 11.45 -19.48 -4.69
C SER A 26 11.86 -18.65 -3.46
N ASN A 27 12.14 -17.35 -3.64
CA ASN A 27 12.47 -16.46 -2.54
C ASN A 27 11.23 -16.15 -1.72
N LEU A 28 10.08 -15.92 -2.36
CA LEU A 28 8.79 -15.77 -1.69
C LEU A 28 8.45 -17.05 -0.92
N LYS A 29 8.55 -18.22 -1.57
CA LYS A 29 8.29 -19.52 -0.93
C LYS A 29 9.16 -19.70 0.30
N THR A 30 10.46 -19.48 0.17
CA THR A 30 11.43 -19.58 1.28
C THR A 30 11.07 -18.62 2.41
N ALA A 31 10.78 -17.35 2.10
CA ALA A 31 10.46 -16.33 3.08
C ALA A 31 9.15 -16.62 3.84
N LEU A 32 8.16 -17.23 3.17
CA LEU A 32 6.89 -17.60 3.80
C LEU A 32 7.03 -18.87 4.64
N LEU A 33 7.70 -19.92 4.13
CA LEU A 33 7.96 -21.14 4.90
C LEU A 33 8.74 -20.83 6.19
N GLN A 34 9.81 -20.02 6.09
CA GLN A 34 10.59 -19.60 7.28
C GLN A 34 9.76 -18.91 8.37
N GLN A 35 8.65 -18.27 8.00
CA GLN A 35 7.80 -17.52 8.93
C GLN A 35 6.59 -18.31 9.41
N PHE A 36 6.05 -19.21 8.59
CA PHE A 36 4.69 -19.74 8.79
C PHE A 36 4.56 -21.26 8.66
N ASP A 37 5.58 -21.98 8.20
CA ASP A 37 5.59 -23.45 8.22
C ASP A 37 5.85 -23.95 9.65
N GLN A 38 4.77 -24.21 10.39
CA GLN A 38 4.79 -24.58 11.80
C GLN A 38 5.10 -26.05 12.00
N ASN A 39 4.74 -26.89 11.03
CA ASN A 39 4.94 -28.34 11.12
C ASN A 39 6.23 -28.81 10.41
N HIS A 40 6.97 -27.89 9.78
CA HIS A 40 8.24 -28.10 9.08
C HIS A 40 8.13 -29.14 7.96
N ASN A 41 7.00 -29.16 7.24
CA ASN A 41 6.76 -30.08 6.13
C ASN A 41 7.11 -29.48 4.75
N GLU A 42 7.72 -28.29 4.73
CA GLU A 42 8.13 -27.53 3.54
C GLU A 42 6.95 -27.09 2.64
N LYS A 43 5.75 -27.07 3.20
CA LYS A 43 4.52 -26.59 2.55
C LYS A 43 3.81 -25.59 3.47
N LEU A 44 2.91 -24.83 2.86
CA LEU A 44 1.99 -23.97 3.61
C LEU A 44 0.59 -24.54 3.52
N GLU A 45 -0.04 -24.64 4.67
CA GLU A 45 -1.42 -25.08 4.82
C GLU A 45 -2.33 -23.89 5.12
N PHE A 46 -3.61 -23.99 4.74
CA PHE A 46 -4.60 -22.94 5.03
C PHE A 46 -4.73 -22.65 6.53
N SER A 47 -4.57 -23.66 7.39
CA SER A 47 -4.53 -23.53 8.85
C SER A 47 -3.44 -22.56 9.31
N GLU A 48 -2.26 -22.61 8.69
CA GLU A 48 -1.11 -21.79 9.02
C GLU A 48 -1.31 -20.35 8.54
N ILE A 49 -1.73 -20.18 7.27
CA ILE A 49 -1.83 -18.84 6.66
C ILE A 49 -3.10 -18.07 7.09
N ASN A 50 -4.17 -18.75 7.52
CA ASN A 50 -5.42 -18.08 7.89
C ASN A 50 -5.29 -17.19 9.14
N THR A 51 -4.28 -17.42 9.97
CA THR A 51 -4.05 -16.58 11.16
C THR A 51 -3.13 -15.39 10.88
N VAL A 52 -2.51 -15.34 9.69
CA VAL A 52 -1.51 -14.34 9.35
C VAL A 52 -2.17 -13.00 9.03
N THR A 53 -1.84 -12.00 9.84
CA THR A 53 -2.31 -10.61 9.64
C THR A 53 -1.22 -9.67 9.14
N LYS A 54 0.06 -10.08 9.22
CA LYS A 54 1.20 -9.25 8.84
C LYS A 54 2.20 -10.06 8.04
N LEU A 55 2.62 -9.54 6.90
CA LEU A 55 3.66 -10.11 6.04
C LEU A 55 4.84 -9.15 5.93
N LYS A 56 6.00 -9.58 6.42
CA LYS A 56 7.28 -8.87 6.29
C LYS A 56 8.15 -9.60 5.27
N LEU A 57 8.17 -9.06 4.07
CA LEU A 57 8.80 -9.66 2.88
C LEU A 57 9.75 -8.67 2.20
N ASP A 58 10.25 -7.66 2.91
CA ASP A 58 11.22 -6.71 2.37
C ASP A 58 12.62 -7.30 2.24
N GLU A 59 13.35 -6.84 1.22
CA GLU A 59 14.75 -7.23 0.95
C GLU A 59 14.92 -8.75 0.76
N LYS A 60 13.98 -9.39 0.03
CA LYS A 60 13.96 -10.84 -0.22
C LYS A 60 14.26 -11.22 -1.67
N ASN A 61 14.56 -10.27 -2.55
CA ASN A 61 14.74 -10.51 -3.99
C ASN A 61 13.51 -11.19 -4.65
N ILE A 62 12.30 -10.90 -4.14
CA ILE A 62 11.04 -11.43 -4.69
C ILE A 62 10.73 -10.72 -6.01
N SER A 63 10.21 -11.46 -6.98
CA SER A 63 9.83 -10.95 -8.31
C SER A 63 8.40 -11.32 -8.73
N ASP A 64 7.88 -12.45 -8.24
CA ASP A 64 6.51 -12.92 -8.50
C ASP A 64 5.75 -13.11 -7.18
N LEU A 65 4.53 -12.56 -7.11
CA LEU A 65 3.66 -12.56 -5.93
C LEU A 65 2.65 -13.71 -5.91
N SER A 66 2.68 -14.61 -6.89
CA SER A 66 1.77 -15.76 -6.98
C SER A 66 1.77 -16.57 -5.69
N GLY A 67 0.58 -16.84 -5.16
CA GLY A 67 0.35 -17.51 -3.89
C GLY A 67 0.01 -16.54 -2.76
N LEU A 68 0.37 -15.26 -2.85
CA LEU A 68 0.00 -14.27 -1.83
C LEU A 68 -1.50 -14.03 -1.76
N GLU A 69 -2.24 -14.26 -2.85
CA GLU A 69 -3.71 -14.13 -2.88
C GLU A 69 -4.41 -15.04 -1.88
N HIS A 70 -3.76 -16.06 -1.31
CA HIS A 70 -4.37 -16.91 -0.28
C HIS A 70 -4.34 -16.28 1.13
N PHE A 71 -3.52 -15.26 1.37
CA PHE A 71 -3.34 -14.63 2.69
C PHE A 71 -4.45 -13.60 3.01
N GLN A 72 -5.70 -14.05 2.99
CA GLN A 72 -6.92 -13.23 3.03
C GLN A 72 -7.13 -12.42 4.31
N ASN A 73 -6.37 -12.70 5.38
CA ASN A 73 -6.45 -11.99 6.66
C ASN A 73 -5.36 -10.93 6.86
N VAL A 74 -4.50 -10.70 5.86
CA VAL A 74 -3.42 -9.72 5.95
C VAL A 74 -3.94 -8.29 5.96
N THR A 75 -3.53 -7.55 6.99
CA THR A 75 -3.81 -6.12 7.18
C THR A 75 -2.55 -5.27 6.95
N GLU A 76 -1.36 -5.85 7.03
CA GLU A 76 -0.08 -5.17 6.84
C GLU A 76 0.84 -5.99 5.91
N LEU A 77 1.27 -5.41 4.79
CA LEU A 77 2.15 -6.06 3.82
C LEU A 77 3.34 -5.16 3.48
N ASN A 78 4.54 -5.63 3.80
CA ASN A 78 5.80 -4.97 3.45
C ASN A 78 6.55 -5.78 2.40
N LEU A 79 6.67 -5.22 1.20
CA LEU A 79 7.34 -5.77 0.02
C LEU A 79 8.45 -4.83 -0.47
N ARG A 80 8.92 -3.89 0.34
CA ARG A 80 9.93 -2.91 -0.06
C ARG A 80 11.23 -3.59 -0.50
N LYS A 81 11.97 -2.95 -1.41
CA LYS A 81 13.31 -3.41 -1.83
C LYS A 81 13.30 -4.85 -2.36
N ASN A 82 12.42 -5.12 -3.31
CA ASN A 82 12.34 -6.36 -4.06
C ASN A 82 12.44 -6.04 -5.57
N ASN A 83 12.19 -7.03 -6.42
CA ASN A 83 12.28 -6.94 -7.87
C ASN A 83 10.88 -7.13 -8.51
N ILE A 84 9.83 -6.63 -7.86
CA ILE A 84 8.44 -6.84 -8.30
C ILE A 84 8.07 -5.83 -9.39
N SER A 85 7.53 -6.32 -10.50
CA SER A 85 7.01 -5.49 -11.60
C SER A 85 5.50 -5.58 -11.77
N ASP A 86 4.84 -6.57 -11.16
CA ASP A 86 3.39 -6.76 -11.21
C ASP A 86 2.82 -6.85 -9.79
N PHE A 87 1.99 -5.87 -9.44
CA PHE A 87 1.32 -5.76 -8.16
C PHE A 87 -0.18 -6.14 -8.24
N THR A 88 -0.66 -6.62 -9.37
CA THR A 88 -2.09 -6.88 -9.62
C THR A 88 -2.70 -7.81 -8.57
N LEU A 89 -1.94 -8.83 -8.12
CA LEU A 89 -2.38 -9.79 -7.11
C LEU A 89 -2.67 -9.15 -5.74
N ILE A 90 -2.07 -8.01 -5.40
CA ILE A 90 -2.32 -7.34 -4.13
C ILE A 90 -3.80 -6.93 -4.00
N ASN A 91 -4.51 -6.65 -5.10
CA ASN A 91 -5.95 -6.37 -5.08
C ASN A 91 -6.82 -7.51 -4.50
N LYS A 92 -6.28 -8.72 -4.35
CA LYS A 92 -6.96 -9.85 -3.69
C LYS A 92 -6.92 -9.76 -2.16
N LEU A 93 -6.09 -8.89 -1.59
CA LEU A 93 -5.89 -8.71 -0.15
C LEU A 93 -6.75 -7.56 0.38
N THR A 94 -8.07 -7.71 0.28
CA THR A 94 -9.04 -6.62 0.52
C THR A 94 -9.10 -6.11 1.97
N LYS A 95 -8.51 -6.84 2.91
CA LYS A 95 -8.35 -6.43 4.32
C LYS A 95 -7.10 -5.57 4.57
N LEU A 96 -6.28 -5.29 3.54
CA LEU A 96 -5.08 -4.48 3.70
C LEU A 96 -5.40 -3.08 4.21
N GLU A 97 -4.70 -2.71 5.27
CA GLU A 97 -4.73 -1.37 5.85
C GLU A 97 -3.40 -0.63 5.64
N ASN A 98 -2.27 -1.34 5.63
CA ASN A 98 -0.94 -0.75 5.46
C ASN A 98 -0.16 -1.50 4.38
N LEU A 99 0.28 -0.76 3.36
CA LEU A 99 1.00 -1.31 2.23
C LEU A 99 2.34 -0.58 2.01
N TYR A 100 3.43 -1.33 1.97
CA TYR A 100 4.77 -0.81 1.72
C TYR A 100 5.36 -1.52 0.50
N ILE A 101 5.54 -0.81 -0.61
CA ILE A 101 6.00 -1.37 -1.89
C ILE A 101 7.12 -0.55 -2.54
N GLY A 102 7.60 0.51 -1.90
CA GLY A 102 8.67 1.34 -2.44
C GLY A 102 9.99 0.58 -2.68
N ASP A 103 10.86 1.14 -3.52
CA ASP A 103 12.10 0.49 -3.98
C ASP A 103 11.89 -0.86 -4.68
N ASN A 104 10.83 -1.00 -5.48
CA ASN A 104 10.71 -2.11 -6.43
C ASN A 104 11.07 -1.65 -7.86
N ASN A 105 10.86 -2.52 -8.85
CA ASN A 105 11.04 -2.14 -10.24
C ASN A 105 10.14 -0.95 -10.63
N LYS A 106 10.55 -0.23 -11.67
CA LYS A 106 9.72 0.83 -12.25
C LYS A 106 8.54 0.20 -12.97
N ILE A 107 7.32 0.56 -12.57
CA ILE A 107 6.08 -0.02 -13.09
C ILE A 107 5.22 0.96 -13.89
N GLY A 108 5.48 2.26 -13.78
CA GLY A 108 4.75 3.31 -14.51
C GLY A 108 3.34 3.58 -13.97
N THR A 109 2.50 2.56 -13.81
CA THR A 109 1.15 2.71 -13.27
C THR A 109 0.83 1.67 -12.22
N LEU A 110 -0.04 2.01 -11.28
CA LEU A 110 -0.47 1.12 -10.20
C LEU A 110 -1.98 1.24 -9.96
N ASP A 111 -2.69 0.11 -10.01
CA ASP A 111 -4.12 0.03 -9.68
C ASP A 111 -4.31 -0.74 -8.37
N LEU A 112 -4.84 -0.05 -7.35
CA LEU A 112 -5.16 -0.59 -6.03
C LEU A 112 -6.60 -0.26 -5.63
N LYS A 113 -7.51 -0.12 -6.61
CA LYS A 113 -8.89 0.31 -6.39
C LYS A 113 -9.70 -0.63 -5.49
N GLU A 114 -9.32 -1.90 -5.39
CA GLU A 114 -10.01 -2.90 -4.56
C GLU A 114 -9.62 -2.78 -3.08
N LEU A 115 -8.54 -2.08 -2.76
CA LEU A 115 -8.02 -1.92 -1.40
C LEU A 115 -8.72 -0.78 -0.65
N VAL A 116 -10.03 -0.91 -0.49
CA VAL A 116 -10.91 0.11 0.09
C VAL A 116 -10.66 0.39 1.57
N ASN A 117 -9.93 -0.48 2.26
CA ASN A 117 -9.59 -0.36 3.68
C ASN A 117 -8.20 0.25 3.96
N LEU A 118 -7.45 0.65 2.92
CA LEU A 118 -6.11 1.22 3.10
C LEU A 118 -6.14 2.49 3.96
N LYS A 119 -5.32 2.49 5.00
CA LYS A 119 -5.03 3.64 5.87
C LYS A 119 -3.69 4.29 5.51
N SER A 120 -2.71 3.49 5.08
CA SER A 120 -1.38 3.97 4.74
C SER A 120 -0.81 3.27 3.50
N ILE A 121 -0.17 4.05 2.62
CA ILE A 121 0.60 3.52 1.50
C ILE A 121 1.97 4.19 1.39
N TYR A 122 3.00 3.37 1.20
CA TYR A 122 4.37 3.76 0.94
C TYR A 122 4.82 3.17 -0.40
N ALA A 123 4.76 3.97 -1.46
CA ALA A 123 5.00 3.56 -2.85
C ALA A 123 5.98 4.53 -3.55
N PHE A 124 7.09 4.82 -2.88
CA PHE A 124 8.16 5.70 -3.39
C PHE A 124 9.09 4.98 -4.38
N ARG A 125 9.70 5.73 -5.30
CA ARG A 125 10.69 5.25 -6.28
C ARG A 125 10.22 4.08 -7.16
N LEU A 126 8.98 4.16 -7.67
CA LEU A 126 8.38 3.15 -8.56
C LEU A 126 8.19 3.65 -10.01
N GLY A 127 8.66 4.86 -10.31
CA GLY A 127 8.48 5.49 -11.61
C GLY A 127 7.02 5.75 -11.96
N LEU A 128 6.15 5.92 -10.95
CA LEU A 128 4.71 6.06 -11.14
C LEU A 128 4.36 7.38 -11.80
N THR A 129 3.60 7.33 -12.89
CA THR A 129 2.91 8.47 -13.49
C THR A 129 1.45 8.51 -13.06
N LYS A 130 0.88 7.37 -12.64
CA LYS A 130 -0.51 7.25 -12.20
C LYS A 130 -0.67 6.18 -11.12
N ILE A 131 -1.53 6.47 -10.14
CA ILE A 131 -1.98 5.51 -9.14
C ILE A 131 -3.51 5.60 -8.99
N GLN A 132 -4.18 4.45 -8.88
CA GLN A 132 -5.62 4.39 -8.60
C GLN A 132 -5.86 3.87 -7.19
N LEU A 133 -6.54 4.69 -6.38
CA LEU A 133 -6.92 4.39 -5.00
C LEU A 133 -8.38 4.79 -4.81
N ASN A 134 -9.14 3.96 -4.09
CA ASN A 134 -10.55 4.22 -3.74
C ASN A 134 -10.80 4.29 -2.23
N SER A 135 -9.80 4.04 -1.38
CA SER A 135 -9.97 4.12 0.08
C SER A 135 -10.35 5.53 0.52
N GLN A 136 -11.54 5.66 1.13
CA GLN A 136 -12.02 6.91 1.71
C GLN A 136 -11.37 7.21 3.08
N ASN A 137 -10.76 6.20 3.70
CA ASN A 137 -10.17 6.28 5.04
C ASN A 137 -8.64 6.39 5.01
N ILE A 138 -8.03 6.58 3.83
CA ILE A 138 -6.59 6.70 3.71
C ILE A 138 -6.10 7.99 4.37
N LYS A 139 -5.16 7.84 5.31
CA LYS A 139 -4.61 8.94 6.11
C LYS A 139 -3.19 9.29 5.70
N HIS A 140 -2.42 8.32 5.22
CA HIS A 140 -1.01 8.54 4.93
C HIS A 140 -0.65 8.05 3.52
N ILE A 141 -0.17 8.97 2.69
CA ILE A 141 0.28 8.70 1.32
C ILE A 141 1.73 9.17 1.17
N TYR A 142 2.63 8.23 0.89
CA TYR A 142 4.05 8.48 0.63
C TYR A 142 4.40 7.98 -0.77
N LEU A 143 4.66 8.90 -1.70
CA LEU A 143 4.88 8.64 -3.13
C LEU A 143 6.14 9.33 -3.64
N GLN A 144 7.16 9.49 -2.80
CA GLN A 144 8.39 10.20 -3.15
C GLN A 144 9.05 9.65 -4.41
N ASP A 145 9.74 10.53 -5.13
CA ASP A 145 10.58 10.18 -6.28
C ASP A 145 9.85 9.37 -7.37
N ASN A 146 8.59 9.74 -7.62
CA ASN A 146 7.80 9.25 -8.75
C ASN A 146 7.71 10.32 -9.85
N LEU A 147 6.92 10.06 -10.89
CA LEU A 147 6.85 10.84 -12.12
C LEU A 147 5.45 11.43 -12.37
N PHE A 148 4.69 11.71 -11.31
CA PHE A 148 3.37 12.33 -11.40
C PHE A 148 3.47 13.74 -11.98
N THR A 149 2.61 14.07 -12.95
CA THR A 149 2.41 15.44 -13.44
C THR A 149 1.29 16.17 -12.69
N ASP A 150 0.36 15.39 -12.15
CA ASP A 150 -0.78 15.80 -11.34
C ASP A 150 -1.09 14.70 -10.31
N PHE A 151 -1.75 15.09 -9.21
CA PHE A 151 -2.22 14.16 -8.19
C PHE A 151 -3.55 14.64 -7.61
N ASP A 152 -4.62 13.85 -7.82
CA ASP A 152 -5.96 14.20 -7.35
C ASP A 152 -6.19 13.72 -5.91
N THR A 153 -5.96 14.60 -4.94
CA THR A 153 -6.16 14.32 -3.51
C THR A 153 -7.63 14.46 -3.08
N ARG A 154 -8.55 14.90 -3.96
CA ARG A 154 -9.94 15.21 -3.58
C ARG A 154 -10.73 13.98 -3.13
N LYS A 155 -10.26 12.78 -3.52
CA LYS A 155 -10.81 11.49 -3.13
C LYS A 155 -10.46 11.06 -1.70
N PHE A 156 -9.59 11.79 -1.01
CA PHE A 156 -9.03 11.42 0.30
C PHE A 156 -9.34 12.49 1.36
N PRO A 157 -10.61 12.66 1.77
CA PRO A 157 -10.99 13.73 2.71
C PRO A 157 -10.33 13.58 4.09
N ALA A 158 -10.04 12.35 4.53
CA ALA A 158 -9.36 12.03 5.80
C ALA A 158 -7.81 12.07 5.71
N LEU A 159 -7.25 12.59 4.62
CA LEU A 159 -5.80 12.61 4.40
C LEU A 159 -5.11 13.48 5.44
N HIS A 160 -4.20 12.87 6.20
CA HIS A 160 -3.44 13.50 7.28
C HIS A 160 -2.01 13.85 6.87
N THR A 161 -1.35 12.94 6.13
CA THR A 161 0.01 13.12 5.63
C THR A 161 0.07 12.85 4.13
N LEU A 162 0.63 13.79 3.39
CA LEU A 162 0.94 13.62 1.97
C LEU A 162 2.42 13.94 1.72
N ASN A 163 3.17 12.96 1.20
CA ASN A 163 4.53 13.18 0.74
C ASN A 163 4.65 12.86 -0.76
N LEU A 164 4.94 13.90 -1.55
CA LEU A 164 5.23 13.85 -2.99
C LEU A 164 6.63 14.45 -3.28
N ASP A 165 7.55 14.45 -2.31
CA ASP A 165 8.92 14.93 -2.50
C ASP A 165 9.55 14.25 -3.73
N GLY A 166 10.36 14.98 -4.49
CA GLY A 166 11.06 14.45 -5.65
C GLY A 166 10.17 14.08 -6.83
N CYS A 167 8.85 14.34 -6.77
CA CYS A 167 7.95 14.24 -7.93
C CYS A 167 8.20 15.42 -8.88
N LYS A 168 9.36 15.43 -9.53
CA LYS A 168 9.85 16.54 -10.36
C LYS A 168 8.84 17.05 -11.41
N PRO A 169 8.09 16.19 -12.12
CA PRO A 169 7.14 16.65 -13.13
C PRO A 169 5.85 17.25 -12.56
N LEU A 170 5.62 17.19 -11.25
CA LEU A 170 4.37 17.60 -10.62
C LEU A 170 4.23 19.12 -10.67
N VAL A 171 3.25 19.61 -11.41
CA VAL A 171 3.00 21.05 -11.61
C VAL A 171 1.76 21.55 -10.88
N ASN A 172 0.80 20.66 -10.62
CA ASN A 172 -0.51 21.02 -10.05
C ASN A 172 -0.87 20.07 -8.89
N LEU A 173 -1.42 20.64 -7.82
CA LEU A 173 -1.93 19.90 -6.68
C LEU A 173 -3.14 20.64 -6.07
N ASN A 174 -4.28 19.96 -5.95
CA ASN A 174 -5.51 20.56 -5.42
C ASN A 174 -5.86 20.00 -4.05
N LEU A 175 -5.59 20.76 -2.99
CA LEU A 175 -5.76 20.34 -1.59
C LEU A 175 -7.13 20.71 -0.98
N SER A 176 -8.07 21.22 -1.78
CA SER A 176 -9.32 21.84 -1.29
C SER A 176 -10.23 20.93 -0.45
N LYS A 177 -10.07 19.61 -0.54
CA LYS A 177 -10.87 18.62 0.22
C LYS A 177 -10.13 18.03 1.43
N ASN A 178 -8.83 18.27 1.57
CA ASN A 178 -8.00 17.62 2.59
C ASN A 178 -7.95 18.47 3.88
N LYS A 179 -9.12 18.68 4.50
CA LYS A 179 -9.26 19.57 5.67
C LYS A 179 -8.56 19.05 6.93
N GLU A 180 -8.24 17.76 6.97
CA GLU A 180 -7.53 17.07 8.06
C GLU A 180 -6.00 17.00 7.83
N LEU A 181 -5.49 17.60 6.75
CA LEU A 181 -4.08 17.52 6.38
C LEU A 181 -3.23 18.26 7.41
N VAL A 182 -2.27 17.54 8.01
CA VAL A 182 -1.36 18.07 9.03
C VAL A 182 0.06 18.19 8.50
N GLN A 183 0.47 17.26 7.62
CA GLN A 183 1.82 17.18 7.09
C GLN A 183 1.83 17.12 5.56
N LEU A 184 2.60 17.99 4.92
CA LEU A 184 2.71 18.08 3.46
C LEU A 184 4.17 18.23 3.01
N TYR A 185 4.65 17.34 2.14
CA TYR A 185 6.02 17.39 1.63
C TYR A 185 5.99 17.41 0.10
N LEU A 186 6.56 18.47 -0.49
CA LEU A 186 6.57 18.77 -1.93
C LEU A 186 7.93 19.34 -2.41
N LEU A 187 9.02 19.06 -1.71
CA LEU A 187 10.36 19.48 -2.15
C LEU A 187 10.71 18.79 -3.48
N GLY A 188 11.42 19.48 -4.37
CA GLY A 188 11.78 18.92 -5.68
C GLY A 188 10.59 18.67 -6.60
N THR A 189 9.49 19.41 -6.45
CA THR A 189 8.37 19.45 -7.41
C THR A 189 8.48 20.66 -8.34
N SER A 190 7.66 20.72 -9.39
CA SER A 190 7.56 21.86 -10.32
C SER A 190 6.35 22.77 -10.03
N ILE A 191 5.76 22.67 -8.83
CA ILE A 191 4.64 23.49 -8.41
C ILE A 191 5.11 24.96 -8.29
N LYS A 192 4.33 25.89 -8.84
CA LYS A 192 4.63 27.33 -8.79
C LYS A 192 3.75 28.09 -7.81
N GLU A 193 2.50 27.65 -7.68
CA GLU A 193 1.52 28.23 -6.78
C GLU A 193 0.77 27.10 -6.08
N LEU A 194 0.49 27.26 -4.79
CA LEU A 194 -0.22 26.28 -3.99
C LEU A 194 -1.24 26.98 -3.09
N ASP A 195 -2.50 26.59 -3.23
CA ASP A 195 -3.58 27.02 -2.36
C ASP A 195 -3.73 26.07 -1.16
N ILE A 196 -3.48 26.61 0.04
CA ILE A 196 -3.64 25.93 1.31
C ILE A 196 -4.71 26.56 2.20
N SER A 197 -5.54 27.45 1.66
CA SER A 197 -6.56 28.20 2.40
C SER A 197 -7.61 27.30 3.07
N ASN A 198 -7.83 26.10 2.53
CA ASN A 198 -8.76 25.10 3.09
C ASN A 198 -8.09 24.13 4.10
N ASN A 199 -6.77 24.18 4.28
CA ASN A 199 -6.00 23.22 5.06
C ASN A 199 -5.57 23.83 6.42
N LYS A 200 -6.55 24.22 7.23
CA LYS A 200 -6.32 24.93 8.50
C LYS A 200 -5.57 24.11 9.56
N THR A 201 -5.56 22.78 9.44
CA THR A 201 -4.86 21.87 10.35
C THR A 201 -3.38 21.68 10.00
N LEU A 202 -2.89 22.27 8.91
CA LEU A 202 -1.54 22.06 8.42
C LEU A 202 -0.51 22.65 9.39
N LYS A 203 0.31 21.79 9.99
CA LYS A 203 1.34 22.17 10.98
C LYS A 203 2.74 22.16 10.40
N THR A 204 3.01 21.22 9.51
CA THR A 204 4.34 21.00 8.94
C THR A 204 4.22 20.89 7.44
N PHE A 205 4.97 21.71 6.72
CA PHE A 205 5.03 21.60 5.27
C PHE A 205 6.41 22.00 4.72
N TYR A 206 6.88 21.20 3.77
CA TYR A 206 8.18 21.33 3.11
C TYR A 206 7.91 21.59 1.63
N ILE A 207 8.18 22.81 1.18
CA ILE A 207 7.97 23.25 -0.20
C ILE A 207 9.14 24.12 -0.62
N GLU A 208 9.37 24.22 -1.93
CA GLU A 208 10.39 25.12 -2.47
C GLU A 208 10.10 26.58 -2.10
N ASP A 209 11.15 27.36 -1.85
CA ASP A 209 10.98 28.74 -1.41
C ASP A 209 10.31 29.63 -2.47
N SER A 210 10.47 29.26 -3.73
CA SER A 210 9.88 29.90 -4.92
C SER A 210 8.38 29.68 -5.06
N VAL A 211 7.77 28.73 -4.31
CA VAL A 211 6.33 28.45 -4.40
C VAL A 211 5.55 29.59 -3.76
N LYS A 212 4.68 30.22 -4.55
CA LYS A 212 3.72 31.21 -4.07
C LYS A 212 2.60 30.49 -3.30
N LEU A 213 2.36 30.90 -2.06
CA LEU A 213 1.29 30.35 -1.23
C LEU A 213 0.06 31.25 -1.26
N ILE A 214 -1.11 30.63 -1.43
CA ILE A 214 -2.40 31.24 -1.13
C ILE A 214 -2.86 30.68 0.22
N LYS A 215 -3.11 31.56 1.19
CA LYS A 215 -3.49 31.22 2.57
C LYS A 215 -4.77 31.94 2.96
N ALA A 216 -5.53 31.37 3.91
CA ALA A 216 -6.63 32.09 4.55
C ALA A 216 -6.08 33.13 5.53
N THR A 217 -6.83 34.21 5.76
CA THR A 217 -6.43 35.31 6.67
C THR A 217 -6.28 34.87 8.13
N ASP A 218 -7.01 33.82 8.54
CA ASP A 218 -7.02 33.26 9.89
C ASP A 218 -6.12 32.02 10.04
N GLN A 219 -5.35 31.66 9.01
CA GLN A 219 -4.44 30.52 9.08
C GLN A 219 -3.21 30.89 9.91
N GLU A 220 -2.93 30.13 10.97
CA GLU A 220 -1.72 30.32 11.77
C GLU A 220 -0.48 30.41 10.88
N ALA A 221 0.54 31.15 11.32
CA ALA A 221 1.78 31.32 10.59
C ALA A 221 2.47 29.96 10.41
N THR A 222 2.16 29.30 9.30
CA THR A 222 2.76 28.03 8.93
C THR A 222 4.23 28.32 8.60
N LYS A 223 5.14 27.92 9.50
CA LYS A 223 6.58 28.06 9.29
C LYS A 223 7.03 27.02 8.27
N ARG A 224 7.62 27.47 7.17
CA ARG A 224 8.36 26.59 6.27
C ARG A 224 9.42 25.88 7.10
N ALA A 225 9.45 24.56 7.05
CA ALA A 225 10.55 23.85 7.66
C ALA A 225 11.84 24.18 6.88
N PRO A 226 12.96 24.44 7.56
CA PRO A 226 14.20 24.81 6.89
C PRO A 226 14.63 23.70 5.93
N ILE A 227 15.00 24.07 4.71
CA ILE A 227 15.61 23.15 3.75
C ILE A 227 17.00 22.82 4.30
N ILE A 228 17.17 21.59 4.80
CA ILE A 228 18.50 21.09 5.17
C ILE A 228 19.14 20.55 3.89
N THR A 229 19.97 21.36 3.25
CA THR A 229 20.88 20.89 2.22
C THR A 229 21.98 20.07 2.89
N VAL A 230 21.89 18.75 2.79
CA VAL A 230 23.03 17.87 3.10
C VAL A 230 24.04 18.09 1.97
N LYS A 231 25.22 18.63 2.30
CA LYS A 231 26.34 18.81 1.37
C LYS A 231 26.89 17.47 0.89
#